data_AF-A0A4Q6A7U8-F1
#
_entry.id   AF-A0A4Q6A7U8-F1
#
_cell.length_a   1.000
_cell.length_b   1.000
_cell.length_c   1.000
_cell.angle_alpha   90.00
_cell.angle_beta   90.00
_cell.angle_gamma   90.00
#
_symmetry.space_group_name_H-M   'P 1'
#
loop_
_entity.id
_entity.type
_entity.pdbx_description
1 polymer ?
#
loop_
_entity_poly.entity_id
_entity_poly.type
_entity_poly.pdbx_seq_one_letter_code
_entity_poly.pdbx_strand_id
1 'polypeptide(L)'
;FISLLEKNYLTERNVGFYAASLNVSTKRLNQILKRKYNRTIHQIIHDRLVREAKHQLFVSKKNIKEIAFDLGFEDKSYFSRFFKKMTGQTPEAFKKGIDQKVFDT
;
A
#
# COMPACT_ATOMS: atom_id res chain seq x y z
N PHE A 1 7.18 -10.48 -11.27
CA PHE A 1 7.02 -9.28 -10.43
C PHE A 1 5.71 -9.28 -9.64
N ILE A 2 4.52 -9.20 -10.27
CA ILE A 2 3.25 -9.09 -9.51
C ILE A 2 3.05 -10.22 -8.49
N SER A 3 3.25 -11.48 -8.87
CA SER A 3 3.17 -12.59 -7.92
C SER A 3 4.19 -12.49 -6.77
N LEU A 4 5.39 -11.95 -7.02
CA LEU A 4 6.39 -11.72 -5.98
C LEU A 4 5.96 -10.56 -5.05
N LEU A 5 5.38 -9.50 -5.61
CA LEU A 5 4.82 -8.39 -4.84
C LEU A 5 3.72 -8.86 -3.90
N GLU A 6 2.73 -9.60 -4.40
CA GLU A 6 1.60 -10.07 -3.59
C GLU A 6 2.05 -10.93 -2.39
N LYS A 7 3.16 -11.66 -2.52
CA LYS A 7 3.72 -12.47 -1.43
C LYS A 7 4.50 -11.68 -0.38
N ASN A 8 4.98 -10.46 -0.70
CA ASN A 8 5.99 -9.79 0.12
C ASN A 8 5.66 -8.32 0.46
N TYR A 9 4.64 -7.69 -0.12
CA TYR A 9 4.43 -6.23 0.03
C TYR A 9 4.22 -5.75 1.48
N LEU A 10 3.83 -6.62 2.41
CA LEU A 10 3.66 -6.30 3.83
C LEU A 10 5.00 -6.26 4.58
N THR A 11 5.96 -7.10 4.18
CA THR A 11 7.25 -7.24 4.86
C THR A 11 8.39 -6.55 4.12
N GLU A 12 8.29 -6.44 2.78
CA GLU A 12 9.35 -5.94 1.93
C GLU A 12 8.93 -4.71 1.12
N ARG A 13 9.44 -3.56 1.55
CA ARG A 13 9.25 -2.26 0.87
C ARG A 13 10.43 -1.85 0.00
N ASN A 14 11.54 -2.58 0.10
CA ASN A 14 12.78 -2.25 -0.62
C ASN A 14 12.69 -2.69 -2.09
N VAL A 15 12.84 -1.76 -3.03
CA VAL A 15 12.82 -2.08 -4.47
C VAL A 15 13.99 -2.96 -4.92
N GLY A 16 15.12 -2.90 -4.21
CA GLY A 16 16.28 -3.75 -4.42
C GLY A 16 15.99 -5.22 -4.13
N PHE A 17 15.18 -5.52 -3.11
CA PHE A 17 14.73 -6.89 -2.82
C PHE A 17 14.03 -7.51 -4.04
N TYR A 18 13.08 -6.78 -4.64
CA TYR A 18 12.34 -7.26 -5.81
C TYR A 18 13.22 -7.41 -7.05
N ALA A 19 14.21 -6.54 -7.22
CA ALA A 19 15.14 -6.61 -8.34
C ALA A 19 16.07 -7.83 -8.20
N ALA A 20 16.67 -8.00 -7.02
CA ALA A 20 17.53 -9.13 -6.67
C ALA A 20 16.79 -10.47 -6.79
N SER A 21 15.56 -10.57 -6.27
CA SER A 21 14.73 -11.78 -6.35
C SER A 21 14.35 -12.18 -7.78
N LEU A 22 14.49 -11.25 -8.74
CA LEU A 22 14.22 -11.49 -10.16
C LEU A 22 15.51 -11.53 -10.99
N ASN A 23 16.68 -11.54 -10.36
CA ASN A 23 18.00 -11.53 -11.00
C ASN A 23 18.17 -10.41 -12.04
N VAL A 24 17.67 -9.21 -11.72
CA VAL A 24 17.81 -8.02 -12.57
C VAL A 24 18.23 -6.82 -11.75
N SER A 25 18.81 -5.81 -12.40
CA SER A 25 19.07 -4.54 -11.74
C SER A 25 17.76 -3.77 -11.49
N THR A 26 17.73 -2.97 -10.42
CA THR A 26 16.59 -2.09 -10.09
C THR A 26 16.25 -1.16 -11.25
N LYS A 27 17.26 -0.67 -11.98
CA LYS A 27 17.08 0.17 -13.17
C LYS A 27 16.33 -0.58 -14.28
N ARG A 28 16.76 -1.80 -14.60
CA ARG A 28 16.13 -2.64 -15.64
C ARG A 28 14.69 -2.98 -15.25
N LEU A 29 14.46 -3.39 -14.01
CA LEU A 29 13.11 -3.69 -13.52
C LEU A 29 12.19 -2.45 -13.58
N ASN A 30 12.67 -1.27 -13.18
CA ASN A 30 11.92 -0.02 -13.32
C ASN A 30 11.58 0.29 -14.78
N GLN A 31 12.50 0.10 -15.72
CA GLN A 31 12.24 0.32 -17.15
C GLN A 31 11.15 -0.62 -17.67
N ILE A 32 11.20 -1.91 -17.30
CA ILE A 32 10.18 -2.90 -17.68
C ILE A 32 8.80 -2.49 -17.15
N LEU A 33 8.72 -2.13 -15.87
CA LEU A 33 7.44 -1.76 -15.24
C LEU A 33 6.89 -0.42 -15.77
N LYS A 34 7.75 0.56 -16.03
CA LYS A 34 7.32 1.81 -16.69
C LYS A 34 6.76 1.55 -18.08
N ARG A 35 7.41 0.71 -18.89
CA ARG A 35 6.90 0.36 -20.23
C ARG A 35 5.57 -0.39 -20.19
N LYS A 36 5.42 -1.32 -19.25
CA LYS A 36 4.23 -2.20 -19.17
C LYS A 36 3.04 -1.57 -18.45
N TYR A 37 3.28 -0.84 -17.38
CA TYR A 37 2.24 -0.34 -16.47
C TYR A 37 2.22 1.19 -16.32
N ASN A 38 3.15 1.90 -16.97
CA ASN A 38 3.37 3.33 -16.76
C ASN A 38 3.61 3.71 -15.28
N ARG A 39 4.25 2.81 -14.52
CA ARG A 39 4.52 2.97 -13.09
C ARG A 39 5.92 2.48 -12.73
N THR A 40 6.55 3.11 -11.75
CA THR A 40 7.82 2.65 -11.15
C THR A 40 7.59 1.50 -10.17
N ILE A 41 8.65 0.77 -9.79
CA ILE A 41 8.57 -0.29 -8.77
C ILE A 41 7.96 0.26 -7.47
N HIS A 42 8.45 1.42 -6.99
CA HIS A 42 7.95 2.08 -5.78
C HIS A 42 6.46 2.42 -5.89
N GLN A 43 6.01 2.95 -7.04
CA GLN A 43 4.61 3.29 -7.24
C GLN A 43 3.73 2.03 -7.16
N ILE A 44 4.13 0.93 -7.81
CA ILE A 44 3.32 -0.30 -7.77
C ILE A 44 3.26 -0.89 -6.35
N ILE A 45 4.36 -0.84 -5.59
CA ILE A 45 4.35 -1.26 -4.17
C ILE A 45 3.39 -0.38 -3.36
N HIS A 46 3.48 0.95 -3.50
CA HIS A 46 2.61 1.87 -2.78
C HIS A 46 1.14 1.72 -3.18
N ASP A 47 0.85 1.52 -4.46
CA ASP A 47 -0.51 1.27 -4.99
C ASP A 47 -1.09 -0.01 -4.40
N ARG A 48 -0.27 -1.05 -4.23
CA ARG A 48 -0.69 -2.28 -3.55
C ARG A 48 -0.97 -2.05 -2.07
N LEU A 49 -0.07 -1.36 -1.39
CA LEU A 49 -0.14 -1.13 0.05
C LEU A 49 -1.34 -0.23 0.42
N VAL A 50 -1.60 0.84 -0.34
CA VAL A 50 -2.77 1.69 -0.12
C VAL A 50 -4.07 0.95 -0.43
N ARG A 51 -4.08 0.03 -1.41
CA ARG A 51 -5.24 -0.83 -1.67
C ARG A 51 -5.54 -1.72 -0.48
N GLU A 52 -4.52 -2.32 0.13
CA GLU A 52 -4.70 -3.12 1.35
C GLU A 52 -5.19 -2.28 2.51
N ALA A 53 -4.63 -1.07 2.69
CA ALA A 53 -5.06 -0.15 3.72
C ALA A 53 -6.55 0.21 3.59
N LYS A 54 -7.01 0.53 2.39
CA LYS A 54 -8.43 0.80 2.13
C LYS A 54 -9.30 -0.41 2.44
N HIS A 55 -8.87 -1.61 2.04
CA HIS A 55 -9.57 -2.85 2.32
C HIS A 55 -9.71 -3.07 3.84
N GLN A 56 -8.62 -3.00 4.61
CA GLN A 56 -8.67 -3.17 6.06
C GLN A 56 -9.51 -2.09 6.76
N LEU A 57 -9.43 -0.84 6.32
CA LEU A 57 -10.27 0.24 6.87
C LEU A 57 -11.76 0.01 6.62
N PHE A 58 -12.11 -0.70 5.54
CA PHE A 58 -13.48 -1.01 5.17
C PHE A 58 -14.02 -2.25 5.88
N VAL A 59 -13.25 -3.35 5.94
CA VAL A 59 -13.76 -4.63 6.46
C VAL A 59 -13.48 -4.87 7.94
N SER A 60 -12.48 -4.19 8.52
CA SER A 60 -11.99 -4.50 9.86
C SER A 60 -12.63 -3.65 10.95
N LYS A 61 -12.87 -4.28 12.12
CA LYS A 61 -13.21 -3.59 13.37
C LYS A 61 -11.99 -2.97 14.08
N LYS A 62 -10.78 -3.22 13.57
CA LYS A 62 -9.53 -2.67 14.11
C LYS A 62 -9.51 -1.15 14.10
N ASN A 63 -8.83 -0.58 15.09
CA ASN A 63 -8.54 0.85 15.12
C ASN A 63 -7.38 1.18 14.15
N ILE A 64 -7.18 2.47 13.87
CA ILE A 64 -6.19 2.94 12.88
C ILE A 64 -4.75 2.56 13.27
N LYS A 65 -4.44 2.48 14.58
CA LYS A 65 -3.11 2.11 15.07
C LYS A 65 -2.83 0.63 14.79
N GLU A 66 -3.79 -0.25 15.04
CA GLU A 66 -3.68 -1.68 14.73
C GLU A 66 -3.51 -1.92 13.23
N ILE A 67 -4.30 -1.26 12.39
CA ILE A 67 -4.17 -1.35 10.92
C ILE A 67 -2.80 -0.86 10.44
N ALA A 68 -2.27 0.22 11.03
CA ALA A 68 -0.93 0.70 10.70
C ALA A 68 0.13 -0.38 10.95
N PHE A 69 0.06 -1.06 12.10
CA PHE A 69 0.99 -2.13 12.44
C PHE A 69 0.83 -3.36 11.56
N ASP A 70 -0.40 -3.80 11.25
CA ASP A 70 -0.65 -4.92 10.34
C ASP A 70 -0.05 -4.69 8.94
N LEU A 71 -0.03 -3.42 8.51
CA LEU A 71 0.54 -3.01 7.23
C LEU A 71 2.07 -2.81 7.29
N GLY A 72 2.70 -3.03 8.45
CA GLY A 72 4.15 -2.90 8.64
C GLY A 72 4.62 -1.45 8.79
N PHE A 73 3.78 -0.53 9.26
CA PHE A 73 4.21 0.82 9.65
C PHE A 73 4.67 0.83 11.11
N GLU A 74 5.75 1.55 11.39
CA GLU A 74 6.30 1.70 12.75
C GLU A 74 5.36 2.46 13.69
N ASP A 75 4.57 3.39 13.14
CA ASP A 75 3.60 4.14 13.90
C ASP A 75 2.40 4.59 13.05
N LYS A 76 1.34 4.96 13.78
CA LYS A 76 0.08 5.47 13.23
C LYS A 76 0.28 6.76 12.41
N SER A 77 1.14 7.68 12.85
CA SER A 77 1.34 8.97 12.21
C SER A 77 1.99 8.82 10.84
N TYR A 78 2.98 7.94 10.71
CA TYR A 78 3.63 7.63 9.44
C TYR A 78 2.65 6.97 8.47
N PHE A 79 1.84 6.03 8.95
CA PHE A 79 0.74 5.46 8.18
C PHE A 79 -0.25 6.54 7.70
N SER A 80 -0.73 7.41 8.59
CA SER A 80 -1.69 8.46 8.22
C SER A 80 -1.15 9.43 7.18
N ARG A 81 0.15 9.79 7.25
CA ARG A 81 0.83 10.62 6.23
C ARG A 81 0.91 9.88 4.89
N PHE A 82 1.32 8.61 4.90
CA PHE A 82 1.35 7.77 3.70
C PHE A 82 -0.03 7.67 3.05
N PHE A 83 -1.06 7.31 3.84
CA PHE A 83 -2.41 7.12 3.35
C PHE A 83 -2.99 8.41 2.78
N LYS A 84 -2.78 9.56 3.45
CA LYS A 84 -3.20 10.87 2.94
C LYS A 84 -2.48 11.23 1.64
N LYS A 85 -1.18 10.97 1.53
CA LYS A 85 -0.42 11.19 0.29
C LYS A 85 -0.96 10.35 -0.87
N MET A 86 -1.38 9.12 -0.60
CA MET A 86 -1.86 8.19 -1.63
C MET A 86 -3.35 8.36 -1.99
N THR A 87 -4.16 8.95 -1.10
CA THR A 87 -5.63 8.99 -1.26
C THR A 87 -6.24 10.38 -1.22
N GLY A 88 -5.50 11.40 -0.77
CA GLY A 88 -6.00 12.76 -0.55
C GLY A 88 -6.65 12.99 0.83
N GLN A 89 -6.95 11.94 1.60
CA GLN A 89 -7.66 12.04 2.88
C GLN A 89 -7.01 11.19 3.98
N THR A 90 -7.28 11.51 5.25
CA THR A 90 -6.74 10.71 6.37
C THR A 90 -7.46 9.36 6.48
N PRO A 91 -6.82 8.34 7.10
CA PRO A 91 -7.48 7.07 7.40
C PRO A 91 -8.76 7.25 8.22
N GLU A 92 -8.76 8.16 9.20
CA GLU A 92 -9.94 8.48 10.02
C GLU A 92 -11.09 9.05 9.18
N ALA A 93 -10.80 10.00 8.29
CA ALA A 93 -11.81 10.57 7.40
C ALA A 93 -12.36 9.53 6.43
N PHE A 94 -11.49 8.65 5.92
CA PHE A 94 -11.90 7.53 5.07
C PHE A 94 -12.82 6.55 5.79
N LYS A 95 -12.47 6.15 7.02
CA LYS A 95 -13.28 5.22 7.82
C LYS A 95 -14.65 5.81 8.15
N LYS A 96 -14.70 7.06 8.62
CA LYS A 96 -15.96 7.76 8.92
C LYS A 96 -16.89 7.84 7.69
N GLY A 97 -16.32 8.10 6.51
CA GLY A 97 -17.09 8.16 5.26
C GLY A 97 -17.65 6.80 4.80
N ILE A 98 -17.04 5.69 5.23
CA ILE A 98 -17.58 4.33 5.01
C ILE A 98 -18.78 4.09 5.92
N ASP A 99 -18.64 4.38 7.21
CA ASP A 99 -19.70 4.20 8.19
C ASP A 99 -20.97 4.92 7.73
N GLN A 100 -20.85 6.17 7.25
CA GLN A 100 -21.97 6.94 6.74
C GLN A 100 -22.68 6.28 5.53
N LYS A 101 -21.93 5.71 4.57
CA LYS A 101 -22.52 5.01 3.42
C LYS A 101 -23.25 3.72 3.78
N VAL A 102 -22.82 3.04 4.83
CA VAL A 102 -23.46 1.80 5.30
C VAL A 102 -24.79 2.10 5.99
N PHE A 103 -24.96 3.27 6.62
CA PHE A 103 -26.25 3.68 7.19
C PHE A 103 -27.26 4.20 6.15
N ASP A 104 -26.78 4.67 5.00
CA ASP A 104 -27.62 5.22 3.93
C ASP A 104 -28.08 4.16 2.89
N THR A 105 -27.75 2.88 3.07
CA THR A 105 -28.12 1.76 2.17
C THR A 105 -28.97 0.72 2.89
#